data_AF-A0A955D9T9-F1
#
_entry.id   AF-A0A955D9T9-F1
#
_cell.length_a   1.000
_cell.length_b   1.000
_cell.length_c   1.000
_cell.angle_alpha   90.00
_cell.angle_beta   90.00
_cell.angle_gamma   90.00
#
_symmetry.space_group_name_H-M   'P 1'
#
loop_
_entity.id
_entity.type
_entity.pdbx_description
1 polymer ?
#
loop_
_entity_poly.entity_id
_entity_poly.type
_entity_poly.pdbx_seq_one_letter_code
_entity_poly.pdbx_strand_id
1 'polypeptide(L)'
;MAGSGLSGMVRTLIAAVVACVTLAMASASFAIDRVTLTTGEVLEGTIERELSGYVWMKVTIGGIEQSRTLAPEDIRSIERDAGGGVTDPAPGRPGATTAGGANARPGAGAAPAAPVDDDSVIKGVVLSLGGPEGDMVGLYMAAKPLREVMQDLIDDGVDVVVFHVESGGGMLIEIEPLVETIREYKEHFRVVAWIDRAISAAAMTSHVIEDIYFKSHGTYGACTGFNGGNLQAITGRPLEEVLYFMERVSDWGNKSPYIMRS
;
A
#
# COMPACT_ATOMS: atom_id res chain seq x y z
N MET A 1 -31.76 -47.84 61.96
CA MET A 1 -30.31 -47.61 62.00
C MET A 1 -29.91 -46.89 60.73
N ALA A 2 -29.24 -45.77 60.90
CA ALA A 2 -28.98 -44.77 59.88
C ALA A 2 -27.67 -45.02 59.13
N GLY A 3 -27.65 -44.55 57.87
CA GLY A 3 -26.55 -43.77 57.29
C GLY A 3 -25.29 -44.52 56.88
N SER A 4 -25.00 -44.53 55.57
CA SER A 4 -23.62 -44.41 55.04
C SER A 4 -23.49 -44.45 53.51
N GLY A 5 -24.57 -44.54 52.72
CA GLY A 5 -24.44 -44.71 51.26
C GLY A 5 -24.09 -43.45 50.44
N LEU A 6 -24.41 -42.26 50.93
CA LEU A 6 -24.30 -41.02 50.13
C LEU A 6 -22.95 -40.30 50.23
N SER A 7 -22.08 -40.72 51.15
CA SER A 7 -20.81 -40.02 51.47
C SER A 7 -19.67 -40.37 50.50
N GLY A 8 -19.62 -41.61 49.99
CA GLY A 8 -18.54 -42.05 49.10
C GLY A 8 -18.62 -41.42 47.71
N MET A 9 -19.81 -41.45 47.10
CA MET A 9 -19.99 -41.03 45.70
C MET A 9 -19.81 -39.52 45.50
N VAL A 10 -20.19 -38.71 46.49
CA VAL A 10 -19.98 -37.25 46.48
C VAL A 10 -18.50 -36.90 46.69
N ARG A 11 -17.76 -37.66 47.50
CA ARG A 11 -16.32 -37.45 47.70
C ARG A 11 -15.49 -37.83 46.46
N THR A 12 -15.87 -38.87 45.72
CA THR A 12 -15.20 -39.26 44.48
C THR A 12 -15.48 -38.28 43.34
N LEU A 13 -16.69 -37.71 43.28
CA LEU A 13 -17.03 -36.67 42.30
C LEU A 13 -16.31 -35.34 42.56
N ILE A 14 -16.15 -34.94 43.83
CA ILE A 14 -15.43 -33.70 44.16
C ILE A 14 -13.92 -33.83 43.87
N ALA A 15 -13.31 -35.00 44.11
CA ALA A 15 -11.89 -35.22 43.77
C ALA A 15 -11.65 -35.22 42.25
N ALA A 16 -12.59 -35.74 41.45
CA ALA A 16 -12.50 -35.71 39.99
C ALA A 16 -12.69 -34.29 39.41
N VAL A 17 -13.56 -33.47 40.01
CA VAL A 17 -13.75 -32.07 39.59
C VAL A 17 -12.54 -31.20 39.97
N VAL A 18 -11.89 -31.43 41.12
CA VAL A 18 -10.67 -30.70 41.48
C VAL A 18 -9.47 -31.11 40.61
N ALA A 19 -9.36 -32.38 40.19
CA ALA A 19 -8.31 -32.84 39.26
C ALA A 19 -8.54 -32.38 37.81
N CYS A 20 -9.80 -32.17 37.38
CA CYS A 20 -10.11 -31.61 36.06
C CYS A 20 -9.99 -30.09 36.00
N VAL A 21 -10.11 -29.38 37.14
CA VAL A 21 -9.95 -27.92 37.19
C VAL A 21 -8.47 -27.50 37.28
N THR A 22 -7.57 -28.33 37.83
CA THR A 22 -6.13 -28.02 37.88
C THR A 22 -5.38 -28.30 36.57
N LEU A 23 -5.93 -29.11 35.66
CA LEU A 23 -5.32 -29.36 34.34
C LEU A 23 -5.73 -28.35 33.26
N ALA A 24 -6.66 -27.44 33.56
CA ALA A 24 -7.17 -26.43 32.61
C ALA A 24 -6.49 -25.05 32.75
N MET A 25 -5.44 -24.94 33.57
CA MET A 25 -4.62 -23.71 33.68
C MET A 25 -3.19 -23.93 33.18
N ALA A 26 -3.02 -24.72 32.11
CA ALA A 26 -1.91 -24.47 31.21
C ALA A 26 -2.22 -23.16 30.50
N SER A 27 -1.77 -22.04 31.08
CA SER A 27 -1.66 -20.77 30.36
C SER A 27 -0.95 -21.09 29.06
N ALA A 28 -1.66 -20.98 27.93
CA ALA A 28 -1.04 -20.90 26.64
C ALA A 28 -0.12 -19.68 26.71
N SER A 29 1.16 -19.93 27.01
CA SER A 29 2.23 -19.00 26.74
C SER A 29 2.17 -18.83 25.23
N PHE A 30 1.51 -17.78 24.76
CA PHE A 30 1.58 -17.40 23.37
C PHE A 30 3.06 -17.17 23.09
N ALA A 31 3.63 -18.05 22.28
CA ALA A 31 4.92 -17.84 21.66
C ALA A 31 4.87 -16.51 20.94
N ILE A 32 5.56 -15.50 21.47
CA ILE A 32 5.73 -14.21 20.82
C ILE A 32 7.04 -14.32 20.04
N ASP A 33 6.94 -14.26 18.72
CA ASP A 33 8.09 -14.12 17.84
C ASP A 33 8.55 -12.65 17.88
N ARG A 34 9.86 -12.43 17.92
CA ARG A 34 10.50 -11.12 17.82
C ARG A 34 11.28 -11.03 16.53
N VAL A 35 11.00 -10.03 15.70
CA VAL A 35 11.83 -9.71 14.54
C VAL A 35 12.51 -8.37 14.78
N THR A 36 13.83 -8.38 14.82
CA THR A 36 14.64 -7.16 14.90
C THR A 36 14.97 -6.70 13.49
N LEU A 37 14.58 -5.48 13.14
CA LEU A 37 14.88 -4.88 11.85
C LEU A 37 16.30 -4.29 11.82
N THR A 38 16.85 -4.09 10.63
CA THR A 38 18.14 -3.42 10.43
C THR A 38 18.14 -1.97 10.93
N THR A 39 16.96 -1.34 11.01
CA THR A 39 16.72 -0.03 11.63
C THR A 39 16.84 -0.04 13.16
N GLY A 40 16.86 -1.21 13.79
CA GLY A 40 16.84 -1.37 15.24
C GLY A 40 15.44 -1.45 15.86
N GLU A 41 14.38 -1.27 15.07
CA GLU A 41 12.99 -1.53 15.49
C GLU A 41 12.80 -3.03 15.81
N VAL A 42 12.09 -3.34 16.89
CA VAL A 42 11.76 -4.72 17.28
C VAL A 42 10.26 -4.91 17.15
N LEU A 43 9.86 -5.85 16.31
CA LEU A 43 8.47 -6.24 16.10
C LEU A 43 8.16 -7.50 16.89
N GLU A 44 7.16 -7.40 17.76
CA GLU A 44 6.65 -8.53 18.54
C GLU A 44 5.32 -8.99 17.94
N GLY A 45 5.21 -10.28 17.62
CA GLY A 45 4.04 -10.80 16.94
C GLY A 45 4.08 -12.31 16.71
N THR A 46 3.24 -12.80 15.81
CA THR A 46 3.25 -14.19 15.36
C THR A 46 3.62 -14.23 13.89
N ILE A 47 4.69 -14.95 13.55
CA ILE A 47 5.06 -15.17 12.15
C ILE A 47 4.11 -16.22 11.56
N GLU A 48 3.34 -15.81 10.57
CA GLU A 48 2.33 -16.65 9.90
C GLU A 48 2.92 -17.44 8.74
N ARG A 49 3.93 -16.89 8.08
CA ARG A 49 4.52 -17.46 6.87
C ARG A 49 5.97 -17.01 6.73
N GLU A 50 6.80 -17.91 6.21
CA GLU A 50 8.15 -17.63 5.77
C GLU A 50 8.36 -18.20 4.37
N LEU A 51 8.95 -17.42 3.47
CA LEU A 51 9.27 -17.87 2.12
C LEU A 51 10.48 -17.13 1.58
N SER A 52 11.55 -17.85 1.27
CA SER A 52 12.77 -17.29 0.65
C SER A 52 13.36 -16.08 1.40
N GLY A 53 13.26 -16.07 2.73
CA GLY A 53 13.76 -15.00 3.60
C GLY A 53 12.76 -13.87 3.87
N TYR A 54 11.63 -13.83 3.17
CA TYR A 54 10.52 -12.96 3.53
C TYR A 54 9.75 -13.54 4.71
N VAL A 55 9.32 -12.66 5.61
CA VAL A 55 8.59 -13.01 6.83
C VAL A 55 7.27 -12.25 6.86
N TRP A 56 6.15 -12.96 6.99
CA TRP A 56 4.85 -12.36 7.23
C TRP A 56 4.53 -12.53 8.71
N MET A 57 4.37 -11.40 9.41
CA MET A 57 4.11 -11.38 10.85
C MET A 57 2.82 -10.63 11.14
N LYS A 58 1.97 -11.20 11.99
CA LYS A 58 0.89 -10.46 12.66
C LYS A 58 1.45 -9.76 13.88
N VAL A 59 1.40 -8.44 13.88
CA VAL A 59 1.78 -7.58 15.01
C VAL A 59 0.52 -6.95 15.60
N THR A 60 0.48 -6.81 16.93
CA THR A 60 -0.62 -6.11 17.61
C THR A 60 -0.12 -4.75 18.07
N ILE A 61 -0.55 -3.69 17.38
CA ILE A 61 -0.19 -2.31 17.72
C ILE A 61 -1.46 -1.60 18.20
N GLY A 62 -1.46 -1.16 19.46
CA GLY A 62 -2.63 -0.49 20.05
C GLY A 62 -3.89 -1.38 20.12
N GLY A 63 -3.73 -2.71 20.23
CA GLY A 63 -4.83 -3.66 20.29
C GLY A 63 -5.46 -4.03 18.94
N ILE A 64 -4.90 -3.57 17.82
CA ILE A 64 -5.32 -3.92 16.47
C ILE A 64 -4.30 -4.87 15.86
N GLU A 65 -4.75 -6.03 15.39
CA GLU A 65 -3.92 -6.97 14.63
C GLU A 65 -3.66 -6.43 13.22
N GLN A 66 -2.39 -6.31 12.84
CA GLN A 66 -1.94 -5.92 11.51
C GLN A 66 -0.98 -6.97 10.97
N SER A 67 -1.18 -7.40 9.72
CA SER A 67 -0.23 -8.28 9.02
C SER A 67 0.81 -7.41 8.32
N ARG A 68 2.10 -7.68 8.57
CA ARG A 68 3.24 -6.96 8.00
C ARG A 68 4.17 -7.97 7.30
N THR A 69 4.52 -7.68 6.06
CA THR A 69 5.55 -8.42 5.32
C THR A 69 6.90 -7.74 5.54
N LEU A 70 7.94 -8.52 5.82
CA LEU A 70 9.31 -8.05 6.05
C LEU A 70 10.24 -8.70 5.01
N ALA A 71 11.01 -7.88 4.32
CA ALA A 71 11.98 -8.34 3.32
C ALA A 71 13.27 -8.83 4.01
N PRO A 72 14.01 -9.79 3.41
CA PRO A 72 15.24 -10.34 3.99
C PRO A 72 16.27 -9.27 4.36
N GLU A 73 16.41 -8.23 3.53
CA GLU A 73 17.32 -7.10 3.71
C GLU A 73 16.95 -6.18 4.87
N ASP A 74 15.68 -6.15 5.25
CA ASP A 74 15.18 -5.35 6.38
C ASP A 74 15.28 -6.10 7.71
N ILE A 75 15.50 -7.42 7.67
CA ILE A 75 15.54 -8.29 8.84
C ILE A 75 16.99 -8.45 9.32
N ARG A 76 17.26 -8.00 10.54
CA ARG A 76 18.54 -8.24 11.20
C ARG A 76 18.58 -9.59 11.90
N SER A 77 17.52 -9.94 12.63
CA SER A 77 17.41 -11.22 13.35
C SER A 77 15.97 -11.58 13.66
N ILE A 78 15.72 -12.88 13.81
CA ILE A 78 14.43 -13.45 14.20
C ILE A 78 14.65 -14.28 15.47
N GLU A 79 13.94 -13.96 16.53
CA GLU A 79 13.89 -14.71 17.79
C GLU A 79 12.53 -15.37 17.92
N ARG A 80 12.52 -16.69 18.11
CA ARG A 80 11.32 -17.49 18.32
C ARG A 80 11.09 -17.66 19.82
N ASP A 81 9.82 -17.68 20.24
CA ASP A 81 9.42 -17.91 21.63
C ASP A 81 10.08 -16.93 22.63
N ALA A 82 10.18 -15.65 22.26
CA ALA A 82 10.78 -14.63 23.11
C ALA A 82 9.84 -14.32 24.29
N GLY A 83 10.26 -14.72 25.50
CA GLY A 83 9.52 -14.48 26.74
C GLY A 83 9.15 -13.01 26.94
N GLY A 84 7.87 -12.79 27.24
CA GLY A 84 7.20 -11.49 27.18
C GLY A 84 7.74 -10.41 28.11
N GLY A 85 7.64 -9.17 27.62
CA GLY A 85 7.83 -7.94 28.37
C GLY A 85 7.04 -6.81 27.73
N VAL A 86 5.84 -6.55 28.25
CA VAL A 86 4.95 -5.46 27.80
C VAL A 86 5.49 -4.11 28.28
N THR A 87 5.63 -3.15 27.37
CA THR A 87 5.58 -1.71 27.70
C THR A 87 4.73 -0.96 26.68
N ASP A 88 3.58 -0.47 27.15
CA ASP A 88 2.65 0.43 26.45
C ASP A 88 3.19 1.87 26.36
N PRO A 89 2.76 2.65 25.35
CA PRO A 89 2.31 4.01 25.62
C PRO A 89 0.89 4.32 25.08
N ALA A 90 0.26 5.26 25.80
CA ALA A 90 -1.17 5.57 25.85
C ALA A 90 -1.83 6.21 24.60
N PRO A 91 -3.18 6.14 24.47
CA PRO A 91 -3.93 6.64 23.33
C PRO A 91 -4.45 8.09 23.46
N GLY A 92 -4.43 8.83 22.35
CA GLY A 92 -5.09 10.13 22.16
C GLY A 92 -6.33 10.02 21.25
N ARG A 93 -7.43 10.61 21.71
CA ARG A 93 -8.85 10.49 21.27
C ARG A 93 -9.19 11.20 19.93
N PRO A 94 -10.20 10.73 19.17
CA PRO A 94 -10.71 11.40 17.98
C PRO A 94 -11.81 12.44 18.28
N GLY A 95 -11.87 13.51 17.48
CA GLY A 95 -12.84 14.59 17.59
C GLY A 95 -13.52 14.96 16.26
N ALA A 96 -14.81 14.64 16.19
CA ALA A 96 -15.93 15.36 15.58
C ALA A 96 -15.93 15.78 14.08
N THR A 97 -16.89 15.17 13.38
CA THR A 97 -17.61 15.62 12.17
C THR A 97 -18.25 17.01 12.31
N THR A 98 -18.28 17.78 11.21
CA THR A 98 -19.40 18.66 10.84
C THR A 98 -19.53 18.74 9.32
N ALA A 99 -20.78 18.74 8.86
CA ALA A 99 -21.21 18.88 7.47
C ALA A 99 -21.59 20.34 7.16
N GLY A 100 -21.56 20.74 5.89
CA GLY A 100 -22.43 21.82 5.40
C GLY A 100 -21.98 22.59 4.17
N GLY A 101 -22.62 22.30 3.03
CA GLY A 101 -22.99 23.24 1.96
C GLY A 101 -21.86 23.80 1.06
N ALA A 102 -22.09 24.23 -0.18
CA ALA A 102 -23.25 24.23 -1.05
C ALA A 102 -22.75 24.51 -2.48
N ASN A 103 -23.48 24.01 -3.48
CA ASN A 103 -23.31 24.27 -4.90
C ASN A 103 -23.26 25.77 -5.24
N ALA A 104 -22.32 26.16 -6.10
CA ALA A 104 -22.46 27.33 -6.95
C ALA A 104 -21.93 27.02 -8.36
N ARG A 105 -22.79 27.25 -9.36
CA ARG A 105 -22.55 27.07 -10.80
C ARG A 105 -22.01 28.39 -11.38
N PRO A 106 -21.14 28.39 -12.42
CA PRO A 106 -20.48 29.62 -12.89
C PRO A 106 -21.38 30.44 -13.82
N GLY A 107 -21.39 31.76 -13.62
CA GLY A 107 -21.95 32.75 -14.53
C GLY A 107 -20.90 33.27 -15.52
N ALA A 108 -21.32 33.43 -16.77
CA ALA A 108 -20.51 33.86 -17.90
C ALA A 108 -20.26 35.38 -17.95
N GLY A 109 -19.09 35.76 -18.49
CA GLY A 109 -18.83 37.10 -19.05
C GLY A 109 -17.64 37.82 -18.43
N ALA A 110 -16.42 37.56 -18.90
CA ALA A 110 -15.24 38.36 -18.54
C ALA A 110 -14.70 39.12 -19.77
N ALA A 111 -14.55 40.44 -19.60
CA ALA A 111 -13.88 41.34 -20.53
C ALA A 111 -12.38 40.96 -20.72
N PRO A 112 -11.68 41.48 -21.74
CA PRO A 112 -10.30 41.10 -22.03
C PRO A 112 -9.41 41.36 -20.80
N ALA A 113 -8.73 40.31 -20.32
CA ALA A 113 -7.87 40.38 -19.15
C ALA A 113 -6.68 41.31 -19.43
N ALA A 114 -6.32 42.13 -18.43
CA ALA A 114 -5.09 42.90 -18.43
C ALA A 114 -3.87 41.96 -18.55
N PRO A 115 -2.70 42.45 -19.01
CA PRO A 115 -1.49 41.64 -19.09
C PRO A 115 -1.21 41.05 -17.71
N VAL A 116 -1.16 39.72 -17.64
CA VAL A 116 -0.89 39.01 -16.39
C VAL A 116 0.61 39.06 -16.15
N ASP A 117 1.01 39.41 -14.92
CA ASP A 117 2.38 39.33 -14.49
C ASP A 117 2.82 37.86 -14.53
N ASP A 118 3.78 37.52 -15.38
CA ASP A 118 4.14 36.12 -15.71
C ASP A 118 4.64 35.36 -14.47
N ASP A 119 5.19 36.08 -13.49
CA ASP A 119 5.66 35.54 -12.21
C ASP A 119 4.52 35.22 -11.23
N SER A 120 3.27 35.60 -11.55
CA SER A 120 2.07 35.33 -10.74
C SER A 120 1.18 34.23 -11.31
N VAL A 121 1.52 33.69 -12.47
CA VAL A 121 0.72 32.69 -13.20
C VAL A 121 1.24 31.30 -12.90
N ILE A 122 0.33 30.41 -12.47
CA ILE A 122 0.62 28.98 -12.38
C ILE A 122 0.81 28.42 -13.79
N LYS A 123 2.00 27.92 -14.09
CA LYS A 123 2.36 27.30 -15.37
C LYS A 123 2.08 25.81 -15.32
N GLY A 124 1.17 25.36 -16.18
CA GLY A 124 0.77 23.96 -16.29
C GLY A 124 1.15 23.36 -17.65
N VAL A 125 1.70 22.14 -17.64
CA VAL A 125 2.01 21.37 -18.84
C VAL A 125 1.27 20.04 -18.82
N VAL A 126 0.77 19.60 -19.98
CA VAL A 126 0.18 18.27 -20.16
C VAL A 126 1.13 17.41 -20.98
N LEU A 127 1.62 16.32 -20.41
CA LEU A 127 2.40 15.31 -21.12
C LEU A 127 1.51 14.10 -21.44
N SER A 128 1.58 13.63 -22.68
CA SER A 128 0.85 12.43 -23.11
C SER A 128 1.67 11.18 -22.79
N LEU A 129 1.11 10.31 -21.98
CA LEU A 129 1.69 9.01 -21.61
C LEU A 129 0.88 7.92 -22.31
N GLY A 130 1.39 7.52 -23.48
CA GLY A 130 0.67 6.66 -24.42
C GLY A 130 -0.17 7.47 -25.41
N GLY A 131 -1.22 6.86 -25.95
CA GLY A 131 -1.98 7.39 -27.07
C GLY A 131 -3.24 6.60 -27.41
N PRO A 132 -4.07 7.11 -28.33
CA PRO A 132 -5.39 6.58 -28.66
C PRO A 132 -5.37 5.12 -29.12
N GLU A 133 -4.26 4.68 -29.70
CA GLU A 133 -4.07 3.32 -30.20
C GLU A 133 -3.75 2.30 -29.08
N GLY A 134 -3.63 2.74 -27.82
CA GLY A 134 -3.30 1.87 -26.69
C GLY A 134 -1.82 1.57 -26.55
N ASP A 135 -1.01 2.54 -26.96
CA ASP A 135 0.43 2.62 -26.81
C ASP A 135 0.93 2.01 -25.49
N MET A 136 1.84 1.06 -25.66
CA MET A 136 2.31 0.18 -24.60
C MET A 136 3.34 0.84 -23.67
N VAL A 137 3.24 0.52 -22.38
CA VAL A 137 4.29 0.79 -21.37
C VAL A 137 5.58 0.03 -21.71
N GLY A 138 6.71 0.74 -21.73
CA GLY A 138 8.01 0.22 -22.14
C GLY A 138 8.42 0.57 -23.57
N LEU A 139 7.47 0.97 -24.44
CA LEU A 139 7.77 1.38 -25.82
C LEU A 139 7.41 2.84 -26.07
N TYR A 140 6.23 3.26 -25.64
CA TYR A 140 5.71 4.61 -25.88
C TYR A 140 5.57 5.40 -24.58
N MET A 141 5.12 4.74 -23.52
CA MET A 141 5.18 5.26 -22.14
C MET A 141 6.44 4.69 -21.49
N ALA A 142 7.49 5.48 -21.41
CA ALA A 142 8.81 5.05 -20.94
C ALA A 142 9.48 6.11 -20.05
N ALA A 143 10.29 5.66 -19.09
CA ALA A 143 10.94 6.48 -18.09
C ALA A 143 11.97 7.43 -18.69
N LYS A 144 12.76 6.94 -19.66
CA LYS A 144 13.82 7.72 -20.29
C LYS A 144 13.33 9.03 -20.93
N PRO A 145 12.39 9.03 -21.91
CA PRO A 145 11.93 10.28 -22.52
C PRO A 145 11.23 11.20 -21.51
N LEU A 146 10.56 10.62 -20.50
CA LEU A 146 9.95 11.41 -19.43
C LEU A 146 11.03 12.11 -18.57
N ARG A 147 12.13 11.43 -18.23
CA ARG A 147 13.23 12.05 -17.49
C ARG A 147 13.98 13.09 -18.31
N GLU A 148 14.16 12.86 -19.61
CA GLU A 148 14.87 13.78 -20.52
C GLU A 148 14.22 15.17 -20.61
N VAL A 149 12.88 15.26 -20.57
CA VAL A 149 12.16 16.55 -20.64
C VAL A 149 12.06 17.27 -19.29
N MET A 150 12.40 16.62 -18.18
CA MET A 150 12.20 17.18 -16.84
C MET A 150 12.95 18.49 -16.63
N GLN A 151 14.22 18.57 -17.06
CA GLN A 151 15.03 19.77 -16.88
C GLN A 151 14.47 20.95 -17.66
N ASP A 152 13.98 20.72 -18.88
CA ASP A 152 13.36 21.77 -19.70
C ASP A 152 12.12 22.35 -18.99
N LEU A 153 11.30 21.50 -18.35
CA LEU A 153 10.13 21.94 -17.57
C LEU A 153 10.52 22.73 -16.30
N ILE A 154 11.64 22.36 -15.65
CA ILE A 154 12.17 23.12 -14.50
C ILE A 154 12.65 24.49 -14.98
N ASP A 155 13.41 24.54 -16.06
CA ASP A 155 13.99 25.78 -16.60
C ASP A 155 12.90 26.73 -17.12
N ASP A 156 11.79 26.18 -17.64
CA ASP A 156 10.60 26.92 -18.07
C ASP A 156 9.72 27.41 -16.89
N GLY A 157 10.05 27.04 -15.66
CA GLY A 157 9.32 27.44 -14.46
C GLY A 157 7.92 26.82 -14.39
N VAL A 158 7.76 25.57 -14.83
CA VAL A 158 6.49 24.84 -14.75
C VAL A 158 6.18 24.49 -13.28
N ASP A 159 4.94 24.71 -12.85
CA ASP A 159 4.47 24.39 -11.49
C ASP A 159 3.72 23.05 -11.45
N VAL A 160 2.92 22.78 -12.48
CA VAL A 160 2.01 21.63 -12.53
C VAL A 160 2.26 20.80 -13.79
N VAL A 161 2.51 19.51 -13.59
CA VAL A 161 2.63 18.54 -14.68
C VAL A 161 1.45 17.58 -14.63
N VAL A 162 0.65 17.59 -15.69
CA VAL A 162 -0.47 16.68 -15.89
C VAL A 162 -0.02 15.55 -16.81
N PHE A 163 0.01 14.33 -16.29
CA PHE A 163 0.17 13.13 -17.10
C PHE A 163 -1.19 12.69 -17.62
N HIS A 164 -1.44 12.91 -18.90
CA HIS A 164 -2.59 12.34 -19.60
C HIS A 164 -2.28 10.89 -19.94
N VAL A 165 -2.92 9.95 -19.23
CA VAL A 165 -2.59 8.52 -19.32
C VAL A 165 -3.59 7.82 -20.23
N GLU A 166 -3.07 7.27 -21.32
CA GLU A 166 -3.83 6.47 -22.28
C GLU A 166 -3.01 5.26 -22.76
N SER A 167 -3.06 4.17 -22.00
CA SER A 167 -2.30 2.95 -22.28
C SER A 167 -3.04 1.69 -21.80
N GLY A 168 -2.91 0.63 -22.60
CA GLY A 168 -3.40 -0.72 -22.28
C GLY A 168 -2.51 -1.50 -21.31
N GLY A 169 -1.38 -0.94 -20.88
CA GLY A 169 -0.37 -1.63 -20.08
C GLY A 169 0.87 -1.99 -20.89
N GLY A 170 1.64 -2.97 -20.42
CA GLY A 170 2.89 -3.32 -21.08
C GLY A 170 3.88 -4.03 -20.17
N MET A 171 5.15 -3.66 -20.33
CA MET A 171 6.27 -4.37 -19.71
C MET A 171 6.35 -4.09 -18.20
N LEU A 172 6.23 -5.14 -17.38
CA LEU A 172 6.39 -5.02 -15.92
C LEU A 172 7.74 -4.41 -15.51
N ILE A 173 8.79 -4.69 -16.28
CA ILE A 173 10.14 -4.18 -16.01
C ILE A 173 10.27 -2.65 -16.13
N GLU A 174 9.34 -1.99 -16.83
CA GLU A 174 9.36 -0.53 -17.00
C GLU A 174 8.63 0.18 -15.85
N ILE A 175 7.86 -0.54 -15.03
CA ILE A 175 7.05 0.07 -13.96
C ILE A 175 7.95 0.75 -12.94
N GLU A 176 8.99 0.08 -12.46
CA GLU A 176 9.89 0.63 -11.45
C GLU A 176 10.63 1.89 -11.95
N PRO A 177 11.31 1.88 -13.11
CA PRO A 177 11.90 3.10 -13.68
C PRO A 177 10.91 4.26 -13.84
N LEU A 178 9.68 3.98 -14.28
CA LEU A 178 8.66 5.01 -14.43
C LEU A 178 8.20 5.55 -13.08
N VAL A 179 7.96 4.69 -12.09
CA VAL A 179 7.57 5.10 -10.74
C VAL A 179 8.66 5.98 -10.12
N GLU A 180 9.92 5.60 -10.23
CA GLU A 180 11.04 6.41 -9.74
C GLU A 180 11.10 7.76 -10.45
N THR A 181 10.96 7.78 -11.77
CA THR A 181 10.92 9.03 -12.55
C THR A 181 9.77 9.92 -12.08
N ILE A 182 8.57 9.36 -11.88
CA ILE A 182 7.41 10.13 -11.40
C ILE A 182 7.66 10.67 -9.99
N ARG A 183 8.36 9.93 -9.13
CA ARG A 183 8.76 10.41 -7.81
C ARG A 183 9.73 11.58 -7.90
N GLU A 184 10.71 11.54 -8.81
CA GLU A 184 11.59 12.67 -9.09
C GLU A 184 10.77 13.90 -9.57
N TYR A 185 9.77 13.70 -10.45
CA TYR A 185 8.86 14.77 -10.86
C TYR A 185 8.14 15.43 -9.67
N LYS A 186 7.72 14.64 -8.67
CA LYS A 186 7.03 15.14 -7.47
C LYS A 186 7.90 16.01 -6.56
N GLU A 187 9.23 15.99 -6.73
CA GLU A 187 10.16 16.87 -6.00
C GLU A 187 10.14 18.30 -6.55
N HIS A 188 9.73 18.48 -7.81
CA HIS A 188 9.77 19.75 -8.52
C HIS A 188 8.40 20.30 -8.90
N PHE A 189 7.44 19.42 -9.16
CA PHE A 189 6.12 19.77 -9.69
C PHE A 189 5.00 19.22 -8.83
N ARG A 190 3.84 19.88 -8.85
CA ARG A 190 2.60 19.19 -8.56
C ARG A 190 2.28 18.25 -9.72
N VAL A 191 2.28 16.95 -9.46
CA VAL A 191 1.97 15.93 -10.46
C VAL A 191 0.51 15.51 -10.36
N VAL A 192 -0.18 15.48 -11.51
CA VAL A 192 -1.57 15.06 -11.62
C VAL A 192 -1.68 13.97 -12.68
N ALA A 193 -2.39 12.88 -12.39
CA ALA A 193 -2.75 11.88 -13.38
C ALA A 193 -4.15 12.16 -13.91
N TRP A 194 -4.27 12.39 -15.22
CA TRP A 194 -5.56 12.50 -15.92
C TRP A 194 -5.81 11.24 -16.74
N ILE A 195 -6.67 10.37 -16.23
CA ILE A 195 -6.89 9.02 -16.72
C ILE A 195 -7.96 9.00 -17.81
N ASP A 196 -7.54 8.67 -19.02
CA ASP A 196 -8.41 8.14 -20.07
C ASP A 196 -8.44 6.60 -19.99
N ARG A 197 -7.25 5.98 -20.08
CA ARG A 197 -7.10 4.54 -19.94
C ARG A 197 -5.77 4.23 -19.27
N ALA A 198 -5.82 3.65 -18.08
CA ALA A 198 -4.64 3.18 -17.38
C ALA A 198 -4.84 1.73 -16.97
N ILE A 199 -4.44 0.81 -17.84
CA ILE A 199 -4.61 -0.63 -17.62
C ILE A 199 -3.26 -1.29 -17.32
N SER A 200 -3.27 -2.30 -16.44
CA SER A 200 -2.11 -3.11 -16.08
C SER A 200 -0.90 -2.26 -15.66
N ALA A 201 0.26 -2.41 -16.31
CA ALA A 201 1.47 -1.63 -16.00
C ALA A 201 1.24 -0.11 -15.97
N ALA A 202 0.33 0.43 -16.80
CA ALA A 202 0.01 1.86 -16.78
C ALA A 202 -0.71 2.26 -15.48
N ALA A 203 -1.66 1.43 -15.02
CA ALA A 203 -2.34 1.65 -13.74
C ALA A 203 -1.34 1.62 -12.58
N MET A 204 -0.48 0.60 -12.59
CA MET A 204 0.55 0.37 -11.56
C MET A 204 1.52 1.56 -11.49
N THR A 205 2.01 2.03 -12.63
CA THR A 205 2.87 3.22 -12.71
C THR A 205 2.18 4.48 -12.20
N SER A 206 0.96 4.76 -12.67
CA SER A 206 0.23 5.97 -12.26
C SER A 206 -0.19 5.96 -10.79
N HIS A 207 -0.15 4.80 -10.12
CA HIS A 207 -0.61 4.64 -8.74
C HIS A 207 0.20 5.45 -7.73
N VAL A 208 1.45 5.79 -8.03
CA VAL A 208 2.32 6.61 -7.17
C VAL A 208 1.88 8.08 -7.07
N ILE A 209 0.97 8.52 -7.93
CA ILE A 209 0.48 9.91 -8.01
C ILE A 209 -0.75 10.06 -7.13
N GLU A 210 -0.75 11.01 -6.19
CA GLU A 210 -1.85 11.27 -5.25
C GLU A 210 -3.10 11.80 -5.95
N ASP A 211 -2.91 12.79 -6.83
CA ASP A 211 -3.97 13.47 -7.56
C ASP A 211 -4.33 12.70 -8.85
N ILE A 212 -5.31 11.81 -8.77
CA ILE A 212 -5.82 11.03 -9.91
C ILE A 212 -7.25 11.47 -10.26
N TYR A 213 -7.42 11.98 -11.49
CA TYR A 213 -8.71 12.40 -12.05
C TYR A 213 -9.05 11.55 -13.26
N PHE A 214 -10.33 11.25 -13.44
CA PHE A 214 -10.81 10.38 -14.51
C PHE A 214 -11.60 11.18 -15.54
N LYS A 215 -11.43 10.88 -16.83
CA LYS A 215 -12.46 11.20 -17.81
C LYS A 215 -13.75 10.44 -17.46
N SER A 216 -14.89 10.89 -17.98
CA SER A 216 -16.18 10.25 -17.74
C SER A 216 -16.23 8.77 -18.15
N HIS A 217 -15.37 8.37 -19.09
CA HIS A 217 -15.17 7.01 -19.59
C HIS A 217 -13.83 6.40 -19.13
N GLY A 218 -13.18 7.02 -18.15
CA GLY A 218 -11.86 6.63 -17.68
C GLY A 218 -11.83 5.21 -17.11
N THR A 219 -10.81 4.43 -17.46
CA THR A 219 -10.62 3.07 -16.93
C THR A 219 -9.28 2.93 -16.21
N TYR A 220 -9.29 2.18 -15.10
CA TYR A 220 -8.12 2.02 -14.24
C TYR A 220 -8.09 0.63 -13.59
N GLY A 221 -6.93 -0.05 -13.62
CA GLY A 221 -6.70 -1.33 -12.94
C GLY A 221 -6.35 -2.47 -13.90
N ALA A 222 -6.89 -3.67 -13.65
CA ALA A 222 -6.53 -4.92 -14.35
C ALA A 222 -5.02 -5.24 -14.29
N CYS A 223 -4.47 -5.15 -13.08
CA CYS A 223 -3.04 -5.33 -12.76
C CYS A 223 -2.62 -6.79 -12.66
N THR A 224 -3.13 -7.65 -13.56
CA THR A 224 -2.72 -9.05 -13.62
C THR A 224 -1.45 -9.18 -14.45
N GLY A 225 -0.37 -9.66 -13.84
CA GLY A 225 0.87 -9.96 -14.55
C GLY A 225 0.76 -11.26 -15.33
N PHE A 226 1.26 -11.26 -16.58
CA PHE A 226 1.32 -12.46 -17.43
C PHE A 226 2.75 -12.73 -17.89
N ASN A 227 3.11 -14.00 -18.02
CA ASN A 227 4.35 -14.40 -18.65
C ASN A 227 4.22 -14.27 -20.18
N GLY A 228 4.99 -13.35 -20.77
CA GLY A 228 4.90 -13.02 -22.20
C GLY A 228 5.18 -14.19 -23.16
N GLY A 229 5.83 -15.27 -22.69
CA GLY A 229 6.12 -16.44 -23.53
C GLY A 229 4.97 -17.46 -23.61
N ASN A 230 4.10 -17.53 -22.60
CA ASN A 230 3.06 -18.57 -22.51
C ASN A 230 1.67 -18.04 -22.08
N LEU A 231 1.54 -16.73 -21.85
CA LEU A 231 0.31 -16.03 -21.44
C LEU A 231 -0.34 -16.59 -20.16
N GLN A 232 0.43 -17.30 -19.34
CA GLN A 232 -0.03 -17.72 -18.03
C GLN A 232 0.16 -16.58 -17.03
N ALA A 233 -0.80 -16.42 -16.11
CA ALA A 233 -0.66 -15.48 -15.02
C ALA A 233 0.61 -15.80 -14.22
N ILE A 234 1.34 -14.75 -13.82
CA ILE A 234 2.51 -14.92 -12.96
C ILE A 234 2.06 -15.47 -11.60
N THR A 235 2.80 -16.43 -11.06
CA THR A 235 2.51 -17.06 -9.77
C THR A 235 3.80 -17.26 -8.98
N GLY A 236 3.68 -17.57 -7.69
CA GLY A 236 4.82 -17.81 -6.81
C GLY A 236 5.68 -16.56 -6.60
N ARG A 237 7.01 -16.74 -6.53
CA ARG A 237 7.95 -15.67 -6.17
C ARG A 237 7.83 -14.40 -7.03
N PRO A 238 7.79 -14.47 -8.38
CA PRO A 238 7.65 -13.25 -9.19
C PRO A 238 6.37 -12.46 -8.90
N LEU A 239 5.27 -13.15 -8.56
CA LEU A 239 4.04 -12.48 -8.15
C LEU A 239 4.22 -11.75 -6.81
N GLU A 240 4.79 -12.43 -5.82
CA GLU A 240 5.04 -11.84 -4.49
C GLU A 240 5.99 -10.63 -4.56
N GLU A 241 7.01 -10.68 -5.42
CA GLU A 241 7.92 -9.54 -5.68
C GLU A 241 7.16 -8.33 -6.25
N VAL A 242 6.27 -8.55 -7.23
CA VAL A 242 5.44 -7.48 -7.80
C VAL A 242 4.45 -6.94 -6.76
N LEU A 243 3.82 -7.81 -5.98
CA LEU A 243 2.87 -7.40 -4.93
C LEU A 243 3.57 -6.54 -3.87
N TYR A 244 4.74 -6.96 -3.39
CA TYR A 244 5.53 -6.19 -2.43
C TYR A 244 5.96 -4.84 -3.00
N PHE A 245 6.41 -4.80 -4.26
CA PHE A 245 6.71 -3.54 -4.91
C PHE A 245 5.47 -2.62 -4.97
N MET A 246 4.30 -3.15 -5.31
CA MET A 246 3.07 -2.37 -5.38
C MET A 246 2.53 -1.92 -4.02
N GLU A 247 2.83 -2.62 -2.92
CA GLU A 247 2.61 -2.12 -1.56
C GLU A 247 3.40 -0.82 -1.34
N ARG A 248 4.69 -0.81 -1.70
CA ARG A 248 5.54 0.40 -1.61
C ARG A 248 5.04 1.53 -2.50
N VAL A 249 4.62 1.23 -3.72
CA VAL A 249 4.02 2.22 -4.64
C VAL A 249 2.76 2.84 -4.05
N SER A 250 1.93 2.02 -3.39
CA SER A 250 0.71 2.49 -2.71
C SER A 250 1.08 3.44 -1.58
N ASP A 251 2.05 3.06 -0.74
CA ASP A 251 2.54 3.90 0.36
C ASP A 251 3.10 5.25 -0.15
N TRP A 252 3.96 5.21 -1.18
CA TRP A 252 4.51 6.43 -1.81
C TRP A 252 3.48 7.31 -2.49
N GLY A 253 2.33 6.75 -2.86
CA GLY A 253 1.18 7.46 -3.41
C GLY A 253 0.12 7.80 -2.37
N ASN A 254 0.38 7.58 -1.07
CA ASN A 254 -0.57 7.76 0.04
C ASN A 254 -1.91 7.01 -0.17
N LYS A 255 -1.82 5.76 -0.62
CA LYS A 255 -2.95 4.89 -0.94
C LYS A 255 -2.87 3.60 -0.14
N SER A 256 -4.02 2.94 0.02
CA SER A 256 -4.07 1.66 0.70
C SER A 256 -3.32 0.59 -0.09
N PRO A 257 -2.44 -0.21 0.55
CA PRO A 257 -1.71 -1.29 -0.11
C PRO A 257 -2.61 -2.41 -0.66
N TYR A 258 -3.89 -2.42 -0.30
CA TYR A 258 -4.86 -3.40 -0.80
C TYR A 258 -5.42 -3.06 -2.19
N ILE A 259 -5.22 -1.85 -2.71
CA ILE A 259 -5.80 -1.44 -4.00
C ILE A 259 -5.12 -2.18 -5.17
N MET A 260 -3.81 -2.42 -5.07
CA MET A 260 -3.00 -3.05 -6.12
C MET A 260 -2.61 -4.49 -5.81
N ARG A 261 -3.38 -5.17 -4.94
CA ARG A 261 -3.05 -6.51 -4.40
C ARG A 261 -3.81 -7.68 -5.05
N SER A 262 -4.44 -7.48 -6.21
CA SER A 262 -5.35 -8.46 -6.83
C SER A 262 -4.76 -9.21 -8.02
#